data_AF-A0ABD6W970-F1
#
_entry.id   AF-A0ABD6W970-F1
#
_cell.length_a   1.000
_cell.length_b   1.000
_cell.length_c   1.000
_cell.angle_alpha   90.00
_cell.angle_beta   90.00
_cell.angle_gamma   90.00
#
_symmetry.space_group_name_H-M   'P 1'
#
loop_
_entity.id
_entity.type
_entity.pdbx_description
1 polymer ?
#
loop_
_entity_poly.entity_id
_entity_poly.type
_entity_poly.pdbx_seq_one_letter_code
_entity_poly.pdbx_strand_id
1 'polypeptide(L)'
;MIMAQISQTTDLYKTVWWGLQKVAGPFTSVNVGQGRLEQTSPIRKCDDLRQTTFRMIVRSTGTFPTGTTGTASAYEEANLACGTN
;
A
#
# COMPACT_ATOMS: atom_id res chain seq x y z
N MET A 1 -21.78 -9.97 8.26
CA MET A 1 -22.05 -8.52 8.27
C MET A 1 -21.47 -7.94 7.00
N ILE A 2 -22.28 -7.38 6.09
CA ILE A 2 -21.79 -6.84 4.81
C ILE A 2 -21.10 -5.50 5.11
N MET A 3 -19.81 -5.34 4.79
CA MET A 3 -19.13 -4.04 4.87
C MET A 3 -19.74 -3.11 3.80
N ALA A 4 -20.11 -1.89 4.21
CA ALA A 4 -20.71 -0.93 3.30
C ALA A 4 -19.67 -0.34 2.36
N GLN A 5 -18.47 -0.06 2.87
CA GLN A 5 -17.39 0.55 2.10
C GLN A 5 -16.03 0.08 2.61
N ILE A 6 -15.12 -0.22 1.70
CA ILE A 6 -13.70 -0.51 1.98
C ILE A 6 -12.87 0.51 1.20
N SER A 7 -11.95 1.18 1.88
CA SER A 7 -10.97 2.09 1.29
C SER A 7 -9.56 1.61 1.64
N GLN A 8 -8.69 1.48 0.65
CA GLN A 8 -7.28 1.14 0.83
C GLN A 8 -6.39 2.27 0.32
N THR A 9 -5.35 2.59 1.09
CA THR A 9 -4.27 3.48 0.70
C THR A 9 -2.95 2.73 0.79
N THR A 10 -2.19 2.77 -0.30
CA THR A 10 -0.90 2.10 -0.39
C THR A 10 0.20 3.10 -0.67
N ASP A 11 1.21 3.13 0.19
CA ASP A 11 2.40 3.94 0.05
C ASP A 11 3.63 3.04 -0.18
N LEU A 12 4.49 3.42 -1.11
CA LEU A 12 5.74 2.73 -1.41
C LEU A 12 6.91 3.51 -0.83
N TYR A 13 7.74 2.84 -0.05
CA TYR A 13 8.94 3.37 0.57
C TYR A 13 10.18 2.62 0.10
N LYS A 14 11.33 3.29 0.15
CA LYS A 14 12.66 2.66 0.11
C LYS A 14 13.30 2.75 1.49
N THR A 15 14.06 1.73 1.86
CA THR A 15 14.86 1.74 3.09
C THR A 15 16.16 2.50 2.82
N VAL A 16 16.41 3.52 3.62
CA VAL A 16 17.65 4.32 3.65
C VAL A 16 18.25 4.27 5.06
N TRP A 17 19.50 4.73 5.22
CA TRP A 17 20.24 4.59 6.49
C TRP A 17 19.56 5.27 7.70
N TRP A 18 18.71 6.27 7.47
CA TRP A 18 17.97 6.98 8.52
C TRP A 18 16.48 6.57 8.62
N GLY A 19 16.03 5.57 7.86
CA GLY A 19 14.66 5.05 7.95
C GLY A 19 14.00 4.77 6.60
N LEU A 20 12.69 5.03 6.51
CA LEU A 20 11.89 4.84 5.30
C LEU A 20 11.71 6.16 4.56
N GLN A 21 12.14 6.21 3.30
CA GLN A 21 11.90 7.36 2.43
C GLN A 21 10.77 7.02 1.46
N LYS A 22 9.71 7.84 1.43
CA LYS A 22 8.58 7.65 0.50
C LYS A 22 9.03 7.85 -0.95
N VAL A 23 8.66 6.92 -1.82
CA VAL A 23 9.03 6.90 -3.24
C VAL A 23 7.81 7.06 -4.16
N ALA A 24 6.65 6.54 -3.75
CA ALA A 24 5.41 6.67 -4.51
C ALA A 24 4.16 6.52 -3.63
N GLY A 25 3.00 6.91 -4.17
CA GLY A 25 1.70 6.87 -3.49
C GLY A 25 1.24 8.22 -2.91
N PRO A 26 0.05 8.28 -2.26
CA PRO A 26 -0.79 7.12 -1.95
C PRO A 26 -1.55 6.63 -3.18
N PHE A 27 -1.50 5.32 -3.41
CA PHE A 27 -2.38 4.66 -4.36
C PHE A 27 -3.69 4.32 -3.66
N THR A 28 -4.80 4.92 -4.10
CA THR A 28 -6.11 4.73 -3.49
C THR A 28 -6.92 3.67 -4.23
N SER A 29 -7.68 2.88 -3.49
CA SER A 29 -8.67 1.96 -4.05
C SER A 29 -9.88 1.93 -3.13
N VAL A 30 -11.06 2.17 -3.70
CA VAL A 30 -12.32 2.23 -2.94
C VAL A 30 -13.31 1.25 -3.57
N ASN A 31 -14.00 0.48 -2.72
CA ASN A 31 -15.05 -0.43 -3.14
C ASN A 31 -16.23 -0.35 -2.17
N VAL A 32 -17.44 -0.51 -2.68
CA VAL A 32 -18.70 -0.38 -1.95
C VAL A 32 -19.47 -1.69 -2.09
N GLY A 33 -19.91 -2.27 -0.98
CA GLY A 33 -20.72 -3.50 -0.97
C GLY A 33 -19.98 -4.82 -1.22
N GLN A 34 -18.65 -4.82 -1.34
CA GLN A 34 -17.84 -6.04 -1.44
C GLN A 34 -17.05 -6.32 -0.16
N GLY A 35 -16.88 -7.60 0.17
CA GLY A 35 -16.11 -8.07 1.34
C GLY A 35 -14.60 -8.23 1.10
N ARG A 36 -14.13 -8.04 -0.13
CA ARG A 36 -12.73 -8.21 -0.55
C ARG A 36 -12.36 -7.08 -1.51
N LEU A 37 -11.20 -6.48 -1.29
CA LEU A 37 -10.57 -5.53 -2.22
C LEU A 37 -9.16 -6.05 -2.49
N GLU A 38 -8.85 -6.28 -3.77
CA GLU A 38 -7.51 -6.65 -4.22
C GLU A 38 -6.90 -5.47 -4.98
N GLN A 39 -5.67 -5.11 -4.63
CA GLN A 39 -4.92 -4.06 -5.30
C GLN A 39 -3.71 -4.69 -5.98
N THR A 40 -3.59 -4.50 -7.29
CA THR A 40 -2.39 -4.88 -8.03
C THR A 40 -1.21 -4.04 -7.55
N SER A 41 -0.05 -4.68 -7.35
CA SER A 41 1.17 -4.00 -6.93
C SER A 41 1.47 -2.81 -7.86
N PRO A 42 1.84 -1.63 -7.32
CA PRO A 42 2.20 -0.48 -8.13
C PRO A 42 3.41 -0.82 -9.01
N ILE A 43 3.25 -0.67 -10.33
CA ILE A 43 4.32 -0.87 -11.30
C ILE A 43 5.10 0.45 -11.42
N ARG A 44 6.37 0.44 -10.98
CA ARG A 44 7.28 1.56 -11.19
C ARG A 44 8.36 1.14 -12.17
N LYS A 45 8.51 1.89 -13.27
CA LYS A 45 9.63 1.71 -14.19
C LYS A 45 10.93 2.03 -13.46
N CYS A 46 11.91 1.14 -13.57
CA CYS A 46 13.21 1.25 -12.92
C CYS A 46 14.29 1.19 -13.98
N ASP A 47 15.15 2.22 -14.03
CA ASP A 47 16.29 2.29 -14.95
C ASP A 47 17.63 2.06 -14.22
N ASP A 48 17.64 1.95 -12.88
CA ASP A 48 18.83 1.70 -12.04
C ASP A 48 18.84 0.24 -11.54
N LEU A 49 19.96 -0.46 -11.77
CA LEU A 49 20.16 -1.88 -11.45
C LEU A 49 20.63 -2.14 -10.02
N ARG A 50 20.87 -1.10 -9.20
CA ARG A 50 21.29 -1.30 -7.80
C ARG A 50 20.17 -1.92 -6.96
N GLN A 51 20.55 -2.83 -6.07
CA GLN A 51 19.62 -3.43 -5.12
C GLN A 51 19.16 -2.40 -4.10
N THR A 52 17.85 -2.28 -3.91
CA THR A 52 17.22 -1.42 -2.91
C THR A 52 16.08 -2.20 -2.26
N THR A 53 16.03 -2.16 -0.93
CA THR A 53 14.90 -2.70 -0.19
C THR A 53 13.74 -1.72 -0.27
N PHE A 54 12.64 -2.16 -0.87
CA PHE A 54 11.38 -1.45 -0.89
C PHE A 54 10.45 -2.01 0.18
N ARG A 55 9.67 -1.13 0.80
CA ARG A 55 8.59 -1.47 1.71
C ARG A 55 7.30 -0.87 1.21
N MET A 56 6.32 -1.72 0.94
CA MET A 56 4.96 -1.31 0.64
C MET A 56 4.15 -1.34 1.93
N ILE A 57 3.43 -0.27 2.23
CA ILE A 57 2.55 -0.19 3.40
C ILE A 57 1.13 0.07 2.90
N VAL A 58 0.24 -0.87 3.19
CA VAL A 58 -1.19 -0.79 2.87
C VAL A 58 -1.95 -0.46 4.15
N ARG A 59 -2.81 0.55 4.11
CA ARG A 59 -3.78 0.87 5.15
C ARG A 59 -5.18 0.73 4.60
N SER A 60 -6.00 -0.05 5.28
CA SER A 60 -7.40 -0.30 4.92
C SER A 60 -8.31 0.29 5.99
N THR A 61 -9.35 0.99 5.56
CA THR A 61 -10.46 1.45 6.40
C THR A 61 -11.75 0.83 5.87
N GLY A 62 -12.43 0.04 6.70
CA GLY A 62 -13.75 -0.50 6.42
C GLY A 62 -14.81 0.24 7.22
N THR A 63 -15.91 0.62 6.57
CA THR A 63 -17.09 1.22 7.21
C THR A 63 -18.25 0.25 7.12
N PHE A 64 -18.84 -0.09 8.27
CA PHE A 64 -20.03 -0.94 8.35
C PHE A 64 -21.31 -0.09 8.17
N PRO A 65 -22.43 -0.70 7.75
CA PRO A 65 -23.71 -0.01 7.61
C PRO A 65 -24.22 0.67 8.90
N THR A 66 -23.75 0.19 10.06
CA THR A 66 -24.03 0.75 11.39
C THR A 66 -23.23 2.02 11.69
N GLY A 67 -22.40 2.50 10.76
CA GLY A 67 -21.52 3.66 10.93
C GLY A 67 -20.22 3.39 11.69
N THR A 68 -20.03 2.16 12.19
CA THR A 68 -18.77 1.76 12.83
C THR A 68 -17.65 1.63 11.79
N THR A 69 -16.46 2.09 12.15
CA THR A 69 -15.26 2.02 11.31
C THR A 69 -14.25 1.05 11.91
N GLY A 70 -13.58 0.29 11.05
CA GLY A 70 -12.45 -0.56 11.41
C GLY A 70 -11.25 -0.21 10.54
N THR A 71 -10.06 -0.22 11.13
CA THR A 71 -8.81 0.01 10.41
C THR A 71 -7.90 -1.22 10.50
N ALA A 72 -7.19 -1.49 9.42
CA ALA A 72 -6.17 -2.53 9.35
C ALA A 72 -4.97 -1.99 8.55
N SER A 73 -3.79 -2.50 8.85
CA SER A 73 -2.59 -2.20 8.06
C SER A 73 -1.78 -3.46 7.82
N ALA A 74 -1.23 -3.58 6.62
CA ALA A 74 -0.28 -4.61 6.25
C ALA A 74 0.95 -3.95 5.65
N TYR A 75 2.08 -4.65 5.66
CA TYR A 75 3.26 -4.24 4.93
C TYR A 75 3.93 -5.44 4.28
N GLU A 76 4.61 -5.19 3.18
CA GLU A 76 5.41 -6.16 2.46
C GLU A 76 6.75 -5.53 2.09
N GLU A 77 7.83 -6.30 2.19
CA GLU A 77 9.18 -5.86 1.85
C GLU A 77 9.75 -6.72 0.73
N ALA A 78 10.41 -6.06 -0.23
CA ALA A 78 11.07 -6.73 -1.35
C ALA A 78 12.40 -6.05 -1.65
N ASN A 79 13.45 -6.84 -1.86
CA ASN A 79 14.72 -6.33 -2.36
C ASN A 79 14.72 -6.44 -3.89
N LEU A 80 14.73 -5.29 -4.56
CA LEU A 80 14.60 -5.19 -6.01
C LEU A 80 15.77 -4.40 -6.59
N ALA A 81 16.22 -4.81 -7.79
CA ALA A 81 17.19 -4.08 -8.60
C ALA A 81 16.53 -2.83 -9.21
N CYS A 82 16.22 -1.88 -8.34
CA CYS A 82 15.59 -0.60 -8.65
C CYS A 82 16.22 0.47 -7.77
N GLY A 83 17.48 0.79 -8.05
CA GLY A 83 18.18 1.84 -7.33
C GLY A 83 17.42 3.16 -7.42
N THR A 84 17.20 3.79 -6.29
CA THR A 84 16.62 5.13 -6.26
C THR A 84 17.62 6.01 -5.56
N ASN A 85 18.57 6.56 -6.30
CA ASN A 85 19.25 7.75 -5.83
C ASN A 85 18.24 8.90 -5.79
#